data_AF-A0A803J9M7-F1
#
_entry.id   AF-A0A803J9M7-F1
#
_cell.length_a   1.000
_cell.length_b   1.000
_cell.length_c   1.000
_cell.angle_alpha   90.00
_cell.angle_beta   90.00
_cell.angle_gamma   90.00
#
_symmetry.space_group_name_H-M   'P 1'
#
loop_
_entity.id
_entity.type
_entity.pdbx_description
1 polymer ?
#
loop_
_entity_poly.entity_id
_entity_poly.type
_entity_poly.pdbx_seq_one_letter_code
_entity_poly.pdbx_strand_id
1 'polypeptide(L)'
;MLLGRSAAGLLSRLVATGPAVGLIPRSCFIAKTHSRIMSTYQSHCGADWGHRVFAVDASPSLGHPEPFYFTALHSKDQASANCNEWPMLAHGGTALSVGITDPHPVSAARLHRALGQQLAQVLPATCQLLRLLSYLPQEPHTSLQRGFFIWDPHNCSSTQHKLKHLLREHRQHSNCCTYTEGPQGEIWQTPLELGSQTGPSRVVRVGEPDPSPFALNILLSAVYYSLSSARTVLQECSACIPEATRILELLDQCDTGTKKGRYPVIVIEGLDATGKSTLTESLRDCLKATLLRSPPDCISKWRKTFDDEPSLIKRAYYAAGNYIGACEIAKASMDSPVIVDRYWHSTAAYAIATEIGGNLPSLPHCGHDIYQWPQDLLRPDLVILLTVSDEERMLRMRGRGLEETKEEKELESNTMFRLKPQKGAYWAYSLPLHQLKSIRHGEKISKRSGVELAVIEK
;
A
#
# COMPACT_ATOMS: atom_id res chain seq x y z
N MET A 1 13.52 11.12 -33.05
CA MET A 1 15.00 11.20 -33.07
C MET A 1 15.60 12.51 -32.53
N LEU A 2 14.95 13.69 -32.60
CA LEU A 2 15.53 14.94 -32.07
C LEU A 2 15.29 15.23 -30.56
N LEU A 3 14.35 14.55 -29.90
CA LEU A 3 14.03 14.77 -28.47
C LEU A 3 15.08 14.19 -27.49
N GLY A 4 15.78 13.11 -27.87
CA GLY A 4 16.73 12.40 -26.99
C GLY A 4 18.02 13.17 -26.68
N ARG A 5 18.45 14.07 -27.59
CA ARG A 5 19.70 14.83 -27.44
C ARG A 5 19.57 16.03 -26.49
N SER A 6 18.40 16.65 -26.42
CA SER A 6 18.18 17.86 -25.60
C SER A 6 18.02 17.56 -24.11
N ALA A 7 17.36 16.46 -23.75
CA ALA A 7 17.21 16.05 -22.35
C ALA A 7 18.50 15.41 -21.80
N ALA A 8 19.21 14.62 -22.62
CA ALA A 8 20.50 14.02 -22.23
C ALA A 8 21.58 15.08 -21.97
N GLY A 9 21.61 16.17 -22.73
CA GLY A 9 22.55 17.28 -22.54
C GLY A 9 22.29 18.13 -21.30
N LEU A 10 21.05 18.17 -20.80
CA LEU A 10 20.70 18.87 -19.57
C LEU A 10 21.06 18.05 -18.33
N LEU A 11 20.86 16.72 -18.39
CA LEU A 11 21.19 15.80 -17.31
C LEU A 11 22.70 15.59 -17.13
N SER A 12 23.49 15.60 -18.21
CA SER A 12 24.95 15.52 -18.11
C SER A 12 25.58 16.70 -17.36
N ARG A 13 24.93 17.88 -17.37
CA ARG A 13 25.36 19.06 -16.62
C ARG A 13 25.01 19.01 -15.14
N LEU A 14 23.89 18.37 -14.77
CA LEU A 14 23.47 18.23 -13.36
C LEU A 14 24.35 17.24 -12.57
N VAL A 15 24.89 16.22 -13.22
CA VAL A 15 25.78 15.22 -12.59
C VAL A 15 27.18 15.78 -12.28
N ALA A 16 27.56 16.94 -12.83
CA ALA A 16 28.92 17.48 -12.74
C ALA A 16 29.17 18.42 -11.55
N THR A 17 28.16 18.80 -10.75
CA THR A 17 28.33 19.80 -9.67
C THR A 17 27.52 19.47 -8.42
N GLY A 18 28.19 19.11 -7.33
CA GLY A 18 27.60 19.04 -5.99
C GLY A 18 28.66 18.80 -4.90
N PRO A 19 28.81 19.69 -3.90
CA PRO A 19 29.79 19.53 -2.83
C PRO A 19 29.26 18.66 -1.69
N ALA A 20 30.20 18.03 -0.95
CA ALA A 20 29.92 17.21 0.22
C ALA A 20 29.59 18.08 1.45
N VAL A 21 28.45 17.82 2.10
CA VAL A 21 28.17 18.34 3.45
C VAL A 21 27.64 17.17 4.30
N GLY A 22 28.32 16.95 5.43
CA GLY A 22 28.05 15.86 6.36
C GLY A 22 26.75 16.08 7.16
N LEU A 23 26.04 14.98 7.41
CA LEU A 23 24.83 14.95 8.24
C LEU A 23 25.07 14.09 9.49
N ILE A 24 24.69 14.67 10.63
CA ILE A 24 24.67 14.09 11.97
C ILE A 24 23.48 13.12 12.09
N PRO A 25 23.64 11.89 12.60
CA PRO A 25 22.55 10.92 12.65
C PRO A 25 21.68 11.15 13.89
N ARG A 26 20.36 11.34 13.69
CA ARG A 26 19.35 11.10 14.73
C ARG A 26 18.88 9.65 14.64
N SER A 27 18.98 8.95 15.76
CA SER A 27 18.97 7.50 15.91
C SER A 27 17.57 6.88 16.07
N CYS A 28 17.35 5.77 15.37
CA CYS A 28 17.01 4.44 15.93
C CYS A 28 15.73 4.32 16.78
N PHE A 29 14.56 4.30 16.13
CA PHE A 29 13.33 3.72 16.71
C PHE A 29 12.70 2.62 15.83
N ILE A 30 12.75 2.73 14.50
CA ILE A 30 12.04 1.82 13.57
C ILE A 30 12.65 0.41 13.48
N ALA A 31 13.98 0.28 13.55
CA ALA A 31 14.63 -1.04 13.45
C ALA A 31 14.39 -1.93 14.69
N LYS A 32 14.22 -1.32 15.87
CA LYS A 32 13.99 -2.06 17.13
C LYS A 32 12.54 -2.54 17.29
N THR A 33 11.57 -1.85 16.69
CA THR A 33 10.17 -2.32 16.69
C THR A 33 9.99 -3.51 15.75
N HIS A 34 10.53 -3.48 14.53
CA HIS A 34 10.41 -4.62 13.59
C HIS A 34 11.05 -5.92 14.09
N SER A 35 12.22 -5.87 14.77
CA SER A 35 12.85 -7.09 15.30
C SER A 35 12.10 -7.68 16.49
N ARG A 36 11.34 -6.86 17.23
CA ARG A 36 10.56 -7.29 18.41
C ARG A 36 9.15 -7.75 18.03
N ILE A 37 8.55 -7.16 17.00
CA ILE A 37 7.20 -7.53 16.48
C ILE A 37 7.14 -8.98 15.98
N MET A 38 8.27 -9.54 15.51
CA MET A 38 8.28 -10.89 14.91
C MET A 38 8.80 -11.99 15.84
N SER A 39 9.38 -11.68 17.01
CA SER A 39 9.93 -12.69 17.93
C SER A 39 8.98 -13.11 19.06
N THR A 40 7.78 -12.52 19.14
CA THR A 40 6.79 -12.84 20.18
C THR A 40 5.38 -12.87 19.60
N TYR A 41 5.11 -13.85 18.74
CA TYR A 41 3.74 -14.31 18.50
C TYR A 41 3.32 -15.23 19.65
N GLN A 42 2.98 -14.65 20.81
CA GLN A 42 2.25 -15.36 21.86
C GLN A 42 0.77 -15.03 21.71
N SER A 43 0.00 -16.04 21.29
CA SER A 43 -1.44 -16.04 21.04
C SER A 43 -2.26 -15.42 22.19
N HIS A 44 -2.70 -14.18 22.01
CA HIS A 44 -3.85 -13.59 22.73
C HIS A 44 -5.01 -13.42 21.74
N CYS A 45 -5.34 -14.51 21.04
CA CYS A 45 -6.41 -14.53 20.05
C CYS A 45 -7.69 -15.03 20.71
N GLY A 46 -8.51 -14.11 21.24
CA GLY A 46 -9.86 -14.46 21.70
C GLY A 46 -10.56 -13.47 22.64
N ALA A 47 -9.85 -12.64 23.41
CA ALA A 47 -10.48 -12.03 24.59
C ALA A 47 -10.97 -10.58 24.46
N ASP A 48 -10.55 -9.78 23.46
CA ASP A 48 -10.59 -8.32 23.62
C ASP A 48 -11.21 -7.51 22.48
N TRP A 49 -12.20 -8.09 21.77
CA TRP A 49 -12.87 -7.41 20.64
C TRP A 49 -13.55 -6.09 21.03
N GLY A 50 -14.03 -5.98 22.28
CA GLY A 50 -14.67 -4.77 22.81
C GLY A 50 -13.72 -3.57 23.00
N HIS A 51 -12.41 -3.81 23.12
CA HIS A 51 -11.43 -2.76 23.37
C HIS A 51 -10.72 -2.27 22.10
N ARG A 52 -11.16 -2.75 20.92
CA ARG A 52 -10.56 -2.39 19.65
C ARG A 52 -11.05 -1.03 19.14
N VAL A 53 -10.17 -0.36 18.42
CA VAL A 53 -10.54 0.73 17.53
C VAL A 53 -10.74 0.15 16.14
N PHE A 54 -11.88 0.48 15.53
CA PHE A 54 -12.26 0.03 14.20
C PHE A 54 -12.21 1.20 13.23
N ALA A 55 -11.75 0.94 12.01
CA ALA A 55 -11.83 1.83 10.87
C ALA A 55 -12.50 1.12 9.71
N VAL A 56 -13.53 1.73 9.17
CA VAL A 56 -14.21 1.25 7.97
C VAL A 56 -13.95 2.23 6.86
N ASP A 57 -13.66 1.69 5.68
CA ASP A 57 -13.32 2.47 4.51
C ASP A 57 -14.45 3.42 4.08
N ALA A 58 -14.05 4.47 3.36
CA ALA A 58 -14.99 5.42 2.78
C ALA A 58 -15.87 4.73 1.72
N SER A 59 -17.10 5.21 1.58
CA SER A 59 -17.99 4.81 0.50
C SER A 59 -18.72 6.05 -0.03
N PRO A 60 -18.19 6.70 -1.08
CA PRO A 60 -18.82 7.88 -1.68
C PRO A 60 -20.25 7.60 -2.15
N SER A 61 -20.55 6.37 -2.60
CA SER A 61 -21.90 5.93 -2.99
C SER A 61 -22.90 5.94 -1.83
N LEU A 62 -22.41 5.89 -0.59
CA LEU A 62 -23.22 6.00 0.63
C LEU A 62 -23.24 7.42 1.21
N GLY A 63 -22.69 8.42 0.50
CA GLY A 63 -22.56 9.78 1.03
C GLY A 63 -21.47 9.89 2.11
N HIS A 64 -20.55 8.91 2.19
CA HIS A 64 -19.45 8.88 3.14
C HIS A 64 -18.11 8.98 2.41
N PRO A 65 -17.64 10.20 2.10
CA PRO A 65 -16.40 10.41 1.35
C PRO A 65 -15.13 10.14 2.18
N GLU A 66 -15.28 9.94 3.49
CA GLU A 66 -14.18 9.72 4.43
C GLU A 66 -14.38 8.42 5.20
N PRO A 67 -13.29 7.77 5.66
CA PRO A 67 -13.38 6.62 6.54
C PRO A 67 -14.10 6.97 7.84
N PHE A 68 -14.78 5.98 8.43
CA PHE A 68 -15.42 6.15 9.73
C PHE A 68 -14.77 5.27 10.80
N TYR A 69 -14.66 5.83 12.01
CA TYR A 69 -13.95 5.21 13.12
C TYR A 69 -14.88 5.05 14.31
N PHE A 70 -14.77 3.91 15.00
CA PHE A 70 -15.59 3.62 16.18
C PHE A 70 -14.89 2.68 17.16
N THR A 71 -15.37 2.66 18.40
CA THR A 71 -14.90 1.74 19.46
C THR A 71 -16.06 1.38 20.40
N ALA A 72 -15.96 0.25 21.11
CA ALA A 72 -16.96 -0.11 22.10
C ALA A 72 -16.67 0.56 23.45
N LEU A 73 -17.71 1.11 24.07
CA LEU A 73 -17.67 1.64 25.42
C LEU A 73 -17.80 0.50 26.42
N HIS A 74 -16.79 0.37 27.28
CA HIS A 74 -16.88 -0.42 28.50
C HIS A 74 -17.40 0.46 29.65
N SER A 75 -18.12 -0.15 30.59
CA SER A 75 -19.03 0.48 31.57
C SER A 75 -18.42 1.48 32.57
N LYS A 76 -17.20 1.98 32.36
CA LYS A 76 -16.53 2.96 33.25
C LYS A 76 -16.13 4.29 32.62
N ASP A 77 -16.13 4.42 31.29
CA ASP A 77 -15.82 5.70 30.63
C ASP A 77 -17.10 6.35 30.11
N GLN A 78 -17.82 7.03 31.01
CA GLN A 78 -18.84 8.01 30.63
C GLN A 78 -18.14 9.29 30.13
N ALA A 79 -17.56 9.23 28.93
CA ALA A 79 -17.19 10.43 28.20
C ALA A 79 -18.37 10.84 27.31
N SER A 80 -18.75 12.11 27.42
CA SER A 80 -19.83 12.79 26.70
C SER A 80 -19.65 12.71 25.18
N ALA A 81 -20.04 11.60 24.55
CA ALA A 81 -20.12 11.46 23.11
C ALA A 81 -21.56 11.82 22.66
N ASN A 82 -21.80 13.11 22.41
CA ASN A 82 -23.11 13.65 22.00
C ASN A 82 -23.44 13.43 20.50
N CYS A 83 -22.70 12.59 19.76
CA CYS A 83 -22.95 12.37 18.35
C CYS A 83 -22.96 10.88 18.00
N ASN A 84 -24.14 10.26 18.10
CA ASN A 84 -24.44 8.89 17.70
C ASN A 84 -24.98 8.81 16.26
N GLU A 85 -24.65 9.76 15.37
CA GLU A 85 -25.07 9.61 13.98
C GLU A 85 -24.24 8.50 13.32
N TRP A 86 -24.86 7.32 13.24
CA TRP A 86 -24.52 6.22 12.33
C TRP A 86 -25.53 6.27 11.19
N PRO A 87 -25.30 7.09 10.14
CA PRO A 87 -26.34 7.37 9.13
C PRO A 87 -26.81 6.09 8.42
N MET A 88 -25.93 5.09 8.35
CA MET A 88 -26.23 3.77 7.76
C MET A 88 -27.17 2.91 8.63
N LEU A 89 -27.12 3.04 9.97
CA LEU A 89 -27.92 2.21 10.88
C LEU A 89 -29.22 2.88 11.36
N ALA A 90 -29.29 4.22 11.33
CA ALA A 90 -30.42 5.03 11.82
C ALA A 90 -31.76 4.82 11.07
N HIS A 91 -31.81 3.94 10.06
CA HIS A 91 -32.96 3.72 9.17
C HIS A 91 -33.41 2.24 9.12
N GLY A 92 -33.13 1.46 10.16
CA GLY A 92 -33.60 0.07 10.27
C GLY A 92 -32.79 -0.98 9.51
N GLY A 93 -31.59 -0.61 9.04
CA GLY A 93 -30.62 -1.54 8.47
C GLY A 93 -29.90 -2.36 9.56
N THR A 94 -29.25 -3.45 9.14
CA THR A 94 -28.36 -4.23 10.00
C THR A 94 -26.94 -4.17 9.48
N ALA A 95 -25.97 -4.15 10.39
CA ALA A 95 -24.57 -4.29 10.01
C ALA A 95 -23.90 -5.46 10.71
N LEU A 96 -22.88 -5.99 10.06
CA LEU A 96 -22.02 -7.05 10.56
C LEU A 96 -20.57 -6.72 10.26
N SER A 97 -19.68 -6.85 11.25
CA SER A 97 -18.24 -6.85 11.04
C SER A 97 -17.69 -8.26 11.11
N VAL A 98 -16.72 -8.56 10.25
CA VAL A 98 -15.95 -9.80 10.25
C VAL A 98 -14.48 -9.44 10.28
N GLY A 99 -13.75 -9.81 11.33
CA GLY A 99 -12.29 -9.66 11.40
C GLY A 99 -11.59 -10.99 11.23
N ILE A 100 -10.51 -11.02 10.46
CA ILE A 100 -9.66 -12.21 10.29
C ILE A 100 -8.72 -12.35 11.49
N THR A 101 -8.71 -13.53 12.10
CA THR A 101 -7.97 -13.84 13.33
C THR A 101 -6.87 -14.89 13.15
N ASP A 102 -6.66 -15.34 11.91
CA ASP A 102 -5.56 -16.25 11.59
C ASP A 102 -4.20 -15.61 11.96
N PRO A 103 -3.39 -16.27 12.82
CA PRO A 103 -2.12 -15.71 13.29
C PRO A 103 -1.03 -15.71 12.21
N HIS A 104 -1.21 -16.43 11.10
CA HIS A 104 -0.24 -16.57 10.02
C HIS A 104 -0.53 -15.57 8.89
N PRO A 105 0.29 -14.52 8.69
CA PRO A 105 -0.02 -13.42 7.77
C PRO A 105 -0.35 -13.83 6.33
N VAL A 106 0.33 -14.84 5.77
CA VAL A 106 0.07 -15.33 4.40
C VAL A 106 -1.27 -16.06 4.34
N SER A 107 -1.54 -16.92 5.31
CA SER A 107 -2.83 -17.61 5.44
C SER A 107 -3.97 -16.60 5.65
N ALA A 108 -3.80 -15.66 6.58
CA ALA A 108 -4.74 -14.59 6.88
C ALA A 108 -5.05 -13.73 5.63
N ALA A 109 -4.03 -13.36 4.86
CA ALA A 109 -4.21 -12.57 3.64
C ALA A 109 -4.98 -13.33 2.55
N ARG A 110 -4.73 -14.63 2.39
CA ARG A 110 -5.46 -15.49 1.46
C ARG A 110 -6.90 -15.73 1.91
N LEU A 111 -7.11 -15.99 3.20
CA LEU A 111 -8.43 -16.11 3.80
C LEU A 111 -9.23 -14.83 3.62
N HIS A 112 -8.64 -13.66 3.91
CA HIS A 112 -9.26 -12.36 3.68
C HIS A 112 -9.71 -12.20 2.22
N ARG A 113 -8.85 -12.54 1.25
CA ARG A 113 -9.20 -12.48 -0.18
C ARG A 113 -10.32 -13.45 -0.55
N ALA A 114 -10.21 -14.71 -0.13
CA ALA A 114 -11.20 -15.75 -0.43
C ALA A 114 -12.57 -15.41 0.16
N LEU A 115 -12.60 -15.01 1.43
CA LEU A 115 -13.82 -14.59 2.11
C LEU A 115 -14.44 -13.37 1.44
N GLY A 116 -13.64 -12.36 1.06
CA GLY A 116 -14.13 -11.20 0.32
C GLY A 116 -14.81 -11.58 -1.00
N GLN A 117 -14.23 -12.53 -1.75
CA GLN A 117 -14.82 -13.05 -2.99
C GLN A 117 -16.13 -13.81 -2.74
N GLN A 118 -16.17 -14.65 -1.70
CA GLN A 118 -17.38 -15.39 -1.31
C GLN A 118 -18.50 -14.43 -0.85
N LEU A 119 -18.16 -13.42 -0.05
CA LEU A 119 -19.09 -12.39 0.40
C LEU A 119 -19.67 -11.62 -0.80
N ALA A 120 -18.82 -11.21 -1.75
CA ALA A 120 -19.28 -10.51 -2.95
C ALA A 120 -20.23 -11.35 -3.83
N GLN A 121 -20.12 -12.68 -3.80
CA GLN A 121 -21.02 -13.58 -4.53
C GLN A 121 -22.35 -13.82 -3.80
N VAL A 122 -22.31 -13.86 -2.46
CA VAL A 122 -23.47 -14.15 -1.62
C VAL A 122 -24.34 -12.92 -1.39
N LEU A 123 -23.74 -11.74 -1.28
CA LEU A 123 -24.42 -10.50 -0.95
C LEU A 123 -25.17 -9.93 -2.17
N PRO A 124 -26.45 -9.56 -2.02
CA PRO A 124 -27.17 -8.80 -3.05
C PRO A 124 -26.51 -7.44 -3.33
N ALA A 125 -26.75 -6.88 -4.52
CA ALA A 125 -26.25 -5.56 -4.90
C ALA A 125 -26.73 -4.40 -4.00
N THR A 126 -27.81 -4.62 -3.22
CA THR A 126 -28.30 -3.66 -2.23
C THR A 126 -27.44 -3.63 -0.96
N CYS A 127 -26.71 -4.70 -0.66
CA CYS A 127 -25.78 -4.75 0.45
C CYS A 127 -24.47 -4.08 0.08
N GLN A 128 -23.78 -3.55 1.09
CA GLN A 128 -22.47 -2.93 0.92
C GLN A 128 -21.43 -3.74 1.65
N LEU A 129 -20.33 -4.04 0.96
CA LEU A 129 -19.17 -4.73 1.49
C LEU A 129 -18.01 -3.73 1.54
N LEU A 130 -17.71 -3.24 2.74
CA LEU A 130 -16.65 -2.27 2.99
C LEU A 130 -15.45 -2.95 3.65
N ARG A 131 -14.25 -2.42 3.39
CA ARG A 131 -13.04 -2.89 4.08
C ARG A 131 -13.05 -2.40 5.53
N LEU A 132 -12.67 -3.29 6.43
CA LEU A 132 -12.54 -3.03 7.87
C LEU A 132 -11.09 -3.27 8.31
N LEU A 133 -10.57 -2.36 9.11
CA LEU A 133 -9.34 -2.52 9.88
C LEU A 133 -9.65 -2.37 11.36
N SER A 134 -8.94 -3.09 12.22
CA SER A 134 -9.03 -2.87 13.66
C SER A 134 -7.74 -3.18 14.38
N TYR A 135 -7.48 -2.54 15.51
CA TYR A 135 -6.37 -2.87 16.39
C TYR A 135 -6.73 -2.61 17.86
N LEU A 136 -5.97 -3.19 18.78
CA LEU A 136 -5.99 -2.88 20.22
C LEU A 136 -5.09 -1.66 20.49
N PRO A 137 -5.61 -0.55 21.05
CA PRO A 137 -4.82 0.67 21.28
C PRO A 137 -3.56 0.49 22.12
N GLN A 138 -3.53 -0.52 22.97
CA GLN A 138 -2.38 -0.87 23.80
C GLN A 138 -1.24 -1.49 22.97
N GLU A 139 -1.57 -2.15 21.86
CA GLU A 139 -0.63 -2.90 21.02
C GLU A 139 -0.94 -2.75 19.52
N PRO A 140 -0.94 -1.53 18.97
CA PRO A 140 -1.44 -1.29 17.60
C PRO A 140 -0.69 -2.13 16.56
N HIS A 141 0.64 -2.22 16.67
CA HIS A 141 1.49 -2.85 15.66
C HIS A 141 1.36 -4.38 15.57
N THR A 142 0.98 -5.05 16.64
CA THR A 142 0.89 -6.53 16.70
C THR A 142 -0.55 -7.02 16.61
N SER A 143 -1.52 -6.16 16.90
CA SER A 143 -2.94 -6.52 16.98
C SER A 143 -3.78 -6.08 15.78
N LEU A 144 -3.16 -5.44 14.77
CA LEU A 144 -3.85 -5.02 13.54
C LEU A 144 -4.49 -6.22 12.84
N GLN A 145 -5.79 -6.12 12.57
CA GLN A 145 -6.59 -7.11 11.88
C GLN A 145 -7.28 -6.49 10.68
N ARG A 146 -7.32 -7.25 9.59
CA ARG A 146 -8.08 -6.94 8.38
C ARG A 146 -9.42 -7.66 8.41
N GLY A 147 -10.40 -7.11 7.73
CA GLY A 147 -11.74 -7.67 7.71
C GLY A 147 -12.68 -6.93 6.79
N PHE A 148 -13.96 -7.20 7.01
CA PHE A 148 -15.06 -6.64 6.26
C PHE A 148 -16.11 -6.04 7.19
N PHE A 149 -16.69 -4.92 6.78
CA PHE A 149 -17.89 -4.36 7.36
C PHE A 149 -19.00 -4.47 6.32
N ILE A 150 -20.05 -5.20 6.66
CA ILE A 150 -21.16 -5.51 5.79
C ILE A 150 -22.36 -4.74 6.29
N TRP A 151 -23.01 -4.01 5.40
CA TRP A 151 -24.25 -3.32 5.69
C TRP A 151 -25.36 -3.83 4.79
N ASP A 152 -26.44 -4.28 5.43
CA ASP A 152 -27.68 -4.70 4.78
C ASP A 152 -28.80 -3.71 5.16
N PRO A 153 -29.20 -2.79 4.25
CA PRO A 153 -30.24 -1.80 4.53
C PRO A 153 -31.63 -2.40 4.71
N HIS A 154 -31.88 -3.62 4.21
CA HIS A 154 -33.21 -4.23 4.19
C HIS A 154 -33.37 -5.35 5.21
N ASN A 155 -32.30 -5.72 5.92
CA ASN A 155 -32.27 -6.80 6.90
C ASN A 155 -32.97 -8.08 6.38
N CYS A 156 -32.58 -8.53 5.18
CA CYS A 156 -33.27 -9.62 4.52
C CYS A 156 -32.91 -10.96 5.19
N SER A 157 -33.91 -11.72 5.65
CA SER A 157 -33.71 -13.00 6.33
C SER A 157 -32.91 -14.01 5.49
N SER A 158 -33.09 -14.02 4.18
CA SER A 158 -32.34 -14.89 3.26
C SER A 158 -30.86 -14.51 3.17
N THR A 159 -30.54 -13.22 3.10
CA THR A 159 -29.15 -12.70 3.13
C THR A 159 -28.50 -13.04 4.46
N GLN A 160 -29.19 -12.79 5.57
CA GLN A 160 -28.72 -13.11 6.92
C GLN A 160 -28.43 -14.60 7.09
N HIS A 161 -29.28 -15.48 6.54
CA HIS A 161 -29.05 -16.92 6.60
C HIS A 161 -27.81 -17.35 5.84
N LYS A 162 -27.64 -16.88 4.58
CA LYS A 162 -26.46 -17.20 3.76
C LYS A 162 -25.17 -16.67 4.39
N LEU A 163 -25.22 -15.45 4.93
CA LEU A 163 -24.07 -14.83 5.60
C LEU A 163 -23.68 -15.62 6.85
N LYS A 164 -24.64 -15.97 7.71
CA LYS A 164 -24.38 -16.82 8.88
C LYS A 164 -23.84 -18.19 8.51
N HIS A 165 -24.32 -18.79 7.42
CA HIS A 165 -23.80 -20.06 6.94
C HIS A 165 -22.32 -19.94 6.53
N LEU A 166 -22.00 -18.97 5.66
CA LEU A 166 -20.63 -18.72 5.20
C LEU A 166 -19.67 -18.46 6.38
N LEU A 167 -20.08 -17.63 7.35
CA LEU A 167 -19.22 -17.29 8.48
C LEU A 167 -19.02 -18.45 9.46
N ARG A 168 -19.96 -19.40 9.52
CA ARG A 168 -19.77 -20.64 10.30
C ARG A 168 -18.66 -21.51 9.74
N GLU A 169 -18.47 -21.53 8.42
CA GLU A 169 -17.37 -22.26 7.77
C GLU A 169 -16.00 -21.70 8.16
N HIS A 170 -15.92 -20.39 8.42
CA HIS A 170 -14.69 -19.68 8.76
C HIS A 170 -14.55 -19.34 10.25
N ARG A 171 -15.37 -19.94 11.13
CA ARG A 171 -15.48 -19.57 12.55
C ARG A 171 -14.18 -19.73 13.36
N GLN A 172 -13.25 -20.57 12.91
CA GLN A 172 -11.99 -20.82 13.62
C GLN A 172 -10.96 -19.72 13.40
N HIS A 173 -11.13 -18.93 12.32
CA HIS A 173 -10.17 -17.93 11.87
C HIS A 173 -10.84 -16.56 11.62
N SER A 174 -12.04 -16.35 12.16
CA SER A 174 -12.74 -15.09 12.07
C SER A 174 -13.55 -14.77 13.32
N ASN A 175 -13.58 -13.48 13.67
CA ASN A 175 -14.45 -12.93 14.70
C ASN A 175 -15.55 -12.12 14.03
N CYS A 176 -16.80 -12.33 14.47
CA CYS A 176 -17.97 -11.69 13.88
C CYS A 176 -18.76 -10.92 14.93
N CYS A 177 -19.25 -9.74 14.59
CA CYS A 177 -20.13 -8.95 15.46
C CYS A 177 -21.25 -8.30 14.66
N THR A 178 -22.48 -8.32 15.20
CA THR A 178 -23.63 -7.61 14.64
C THR A 178 -23.82 -6.27 15.33
N TYR A 179 -24.30 -5.28 14.59
CA TYR A 179 -24.62 -3.95 15.11
C TYR A 179 -26.10 -3.65 14.92
N THR A 180 -26.76 -3.23 15.99
CA THR A 180 -28.19 -2.93 16.01
C THR A 180 -28.47 -1.62 16.73
N GLU A 181 -29.44 -0.86 16.23
CA GLU A 181 -29.92 0.36 16.88
C GLU A 181 -30.82 0.02 18.07
N GLY A 182 -30.56 0.67 19.20
CA GLY A 182 -31.35 0.60 20.42
C GLY A 182 -32.42 1.70 20.47
N PRO A 183 -33.33 1.66 21.45
CA PRO A 183 -34.51 2.54 21.50
C PRO A 183 -34.23 4.04 21.54
N GLN A 184 -33.03 4.44 21.95
CA GLN A 184 -32.60 5.84 22.07
C GLN A 184 -31.63 6.27 20.95
N GLY A 185 -31.55 5.51 19.86
CA GLY A 185 -30.59 5.74 18.77
C GLY A 185 -29.14 5.32 19.11
N GLU A 186 -28.96 4.57 20.20
CA GLU A 186 -27.65 4.01 20.57
C GLU A 186 -27.33 2.79 19.72
N ILE A 187 -26.08 2.64 19.28
CA ILE A 187 -25.66 1.45 18.53
C ILE A 187 -25.04 0.42 19.48
N TRP A 188 -25.53 -0.80 19.41
CA TRP A 188 -25.06 -1.93 20.21
C TRP A 188 -24.36 -2.96 19.33
N GLN A 189 -23.13 -3.31 19.71
CA GLN A 189 -22.37 -4.40 19.13
C GLN A 189 -22.62 -5.68 19.94
N THR A 190 -22.96 -6.75 19.24
CA THR A 190 -23.14 -8.08 19.83
C THR A 190 -22.22 -9.08 19.13
N PRO A 191 -21.30 -9.75 19.85
CA PRO A 191 -20.50 -10.83 19.30
C PRO A 191 -21.38 -11.98 18.80
N LEU A 192 -21.07 -12.53 17.63
CA LEU A 192 -21.79 -13.67 17.04
C LEU A 192 -21.28 -15.02 17.59
N GLU A 193 -20.72 -15.04 18.80
CA GLU A 193 -20.25 -16.28 19.40
C GLU A 193 -21.45 -17.17 19.80
N LEU A 194 -21.47 -18.41 19.31
CA LEU A 194 -22.25 -19.47 19.93
C LEU A 194 -21.59 -19.82 21.28
N GLY A 195 -21.81 -19.02 22.33
CA GLY A 195 -21.42 -19.36 23.69
C GLY A 195 -20.67 -18.31 24.51
N SER A 196 -20.45 -17.10 23.99
CA SER A 196 -19.84 -16.02 24.79
C SER A 196 -20.78 -15.53 25.89
N GLN A 197 -20.25 -15.32 27.09
CA GLN A 197 -20.92 -14.62 28.19
C GLN A 197 -20.77 -13.09 28.13
N THR A 198 -20.10 -12.54 27.11
CA THR A 198 -19.99 -11.09 26.94
C THR A 198 -21.29 -10.53 26.35
N GLY A 199 -21.98 -9.74 27.17
CA GLY A 199 -23.19 -9.04 26.77
C GLY A 199 -22.93 -7.98 25.68
N PRO A 200 -24.01 -7.44 25.07
CA PRO A 200 -23.88 -6.39 24.07
C PRO A 200 -23.13 -5.18 24.65
N SER A 201 -22.25 -4.60 23.84
CA SER A 201 -21.46 -3.42 24.19
C SER A 201 -21.91 -2.23 23.36
N ARG A 202 -22.09 -1.07 24.01
CA ARG A 202 -22.46 0.16 23.29
C ARG A 202 -21.27 0.61 22.45
N VAL A 203 -21.50 1.06 21.23
CA VAL A 203 -20.46 1.57 20.34
C VAL A 203 -20.60 3.08 20.20
N VAL A 204 -19.47 3.76 20.16
CA VAL A 204 -19.40 5.20 19.87
C VAL A 204 -18.48 5.48 18.72
N ARG A 205 -18.83 6.52 17.96
CA ARG A 205 -17.95 7.08 16.94
C ARG A 205 -16.80 7.81 17.61
N VAL A 206 -15.61 7.70 17.03
CA VAL A 206 -14.42 8.44 17.46
C VAL A 206 -13.86 9.24 16.29
N GLY A 207 -13.06 10.27 16.61
CA GLY A 207 -12.25 10.94 15.58
C GLY A 207 -11.20 10.00 14.98
N GLU A 208 -10.48 10.46 13.96
CA GLU A 208 -9.37 9.67 13.41
C GLU A 208 -8.35 9.34 14.53
N PRO A 209 -8.09 8.06 14.80
CA PRO A 209 -7.16 7.66 15.85
C PRO A 209 -5.71 7.84 15.41
N ASP A 210 -4.82 8.02 16.40
CA ASP A 210 -3.37 8.04 16.21
C ASP A 210 -2.74 6.84 16.94
N PRO A 211 -2.10 5.89 16.24
CA PRO A 211 -1.84 5.86 14.80
C PRO A 211 -3.08 5.48 13.97
N SER A 212 -3.22 6.07 12.78
CA SER A 212 -4.31 5.73 11.85
C SER A 212 -4.23 4.25 11.41
N PRO A 213 -5.31 3.44 11.53
CA PRO A 213 -5.33 2.04 11.10
C PRO A 213 -4.88 1.82 9.66
N PHE A 214 -5.21 2.75 8.76
CA PHE A 214 -4.80 2.68 7.35
C PHE A 214 -3.30 2.93 7.19
N ALA A 215 -2.75 3.95 7.87
CA ALA A 215 -1.31 4.22 7.88
C ALA A 215 -0.54 3.04 8.49
N LEU A 216 -1.06 2.46 9.57
CA LEU A 216 -0.48 1.29 10.21
C LEU A 216 -0.51 0.07 9.30
N ASN A 217 -1.62 -0.19 8.60
CA ASN A 217 -1.72 -1.24 7.59
C ASN A 217 -0.71 -1.05 6.44
N ILE A 218 -0.45 0.19 6.03
CA ILE A 218 0.57 0.51 5.04
C ILE A 218 1.96 0.13 5.56
N LEU A 219 2.29 0.53 6.79
CA LEU A 219 3.60 0.27 7.41
C LEU A 219 3.87 -1.22 7.65
N LEU A 220 2.84 -1.98 8.01
CA LEU A 220 3.00 -3.38 8.42
C LEU A 220 2.85 -4.38 7.28
N SER A 221 2.10 -4.04 6.22
CA SER A 221 1.62 -5.05 5.28
C SER A 221 1.50 -4.55 3.84
N ALA A 222 1.90 -3.31 3.55
CA ALA A 222 1.90 -2.76 2.20
C ALA A 222 3.30 -2.39 1.73
N VAL A 223 3.98 -1.52 2.44
CA VAL A 223 5.32 -1.08 2.07
C VAL A 223 6.32 -1.78 2.96
N TYR A 224 7.32 -2.42 2.35
CA TYR A 224 8.38 -3.11 3.08
C TYR A 224 9.59 -2.17 3.21
N TYR A 225 9.95 -1.86 4.46
CA TYR A 225 11.08 -0.98 4.83
C TYR A 225 12.32 -1.75 5.29
N SER A 226 12.29 -3.08 5.21
CA SER A 226 13.46 -3.92 5.45
C SER A 226 13.39 -5.20 4.63
N LEU A 227 14.57 -5.73 4.30
CA LEU A 227 14.71 -7.03 3.67
C LEU A 227 14.13 -8.13 4.56
N SER A 228 14.37 -8.04 5.87
CA SER A 228 13.88 -9.02 6.85
C SER A 228 12.36 -9.18 6.77
N SER A 229 11.62 -8.08 6.68
CA SER A 229 10.15 -8.10 6.62
C SER A 229 9.65 -8.77 5.34
N ALA A 230 10.27 -8.46 4.20
CA ALA A 230 9.91 -9.12 2.93
C ALA A 230 10.27 -10.62 2.94
N ARG A 231 11.42 -10.97 3.51
CA ARG A 231 11.86 -12.37 3.65
C ARG A 231 10.93 -13.18 4.53
N THR A 232 10.45 -12.65 5.64
CA THR A 232 9.51 -13.39 6.52
C THR A 232 8.25 -13.81 5.78
N VAL A 233 7.66 -12.90 4.99
CA VAL A 233 6.48 -13.23 4.18
C VAL A 233 6.81 -14.28 3.11
N LEU A 234 7.95 -14.14 2.42
CA LEU A 234 8.38 -15.13 1.42
C LEU A 234 8.72 -16.50 2.03
N GLN A 235 9.25 -16.54 3.25
CA GLN A 235 9.50 -17.78 3.98
C GLN A 235 8.20 -18.52 4.27
N GLU A 236 7.17 -17.83 4.73
CA GLU A 236 5.85 -18.42 4.93
C GLU A 236 5.22 -18.86 3.59
N CYS A 237 5.43 -18.08 2.52
CA CYS A 237 4.99 -18.45 1.17
C CYS A 237 5.67 -19.71 0.63
N SER A 238 6.91 -20.02 1.05
CA SER A 238 7.68 -21.18 0.53
C SER A 238 6.99 -22.53 0.73
N ALA A 239 6.09 -22.61 1.71
CA ALA A 239 5.27 -23.81 1.95
C ALA A 239 4.26 -24.10 0.81
N CYS A 240 3.91 -23.10 0.00
CA CYS A 240 2.83 -23.21 -0.99
C CYS A 240 3.12 -22.55 -2.35
N ILE A 241 4.18 -21.74 -2.46
CA ILE A 241 4.64 -21.10 -3.69
C ILE A 241 6.12 -21.49 -3.89
N PRO A 242 6.43 -22.49 -4.74
CA PRO A 242 7.80 -22.96 -4.95
C PRO A 242 8.77 -21.86 -5.43
N GLU A 243 8.26 -20.89 -6.20
CA GLU A 243 9.02 -19.73 -6.67
C GLU A 243 9.53 -18.86 -5.51
N ALA A 244 8.83 -18.81 -4.37
CA ALA A 244 9.26 -18.05 -3.21
C ALA A 244 10.58 -18.60 -2.63
N THR A 245 10.74 -19.93 -2.61
CA THR A 245 12.01 -20.59 -2.22
C THR A 245 13.15 -20.14 -3.12
N ARG A 246 12.93 -20.07 -4.44
CA ARG A 246 13.95 -19.65 -5.39
C ARG A 246 14.32 -18.18 -5.24
N ILE A 247 13.36 -17.32 -4.91
CA ILE A 247 13.64 -15.91 -4.60
C ILE A 247 14.47 -15.80 -3.32
N LEU A 248 14.17 -16.58 -2.29
CA LEU A 248 14.96 -16.61 -1.05
C LEU A 248 16.40 -17.05 -1.31
N GLU A 249 16.61 -18.09 -2.12
CA GLU A 249 17.95 -18.55 -2.54
C GLU A 249 18.74 -17.42 -3.26
N LEU A 250 18.08 -16.64 -4.12
CA LEU A 250 18.71 -15.48 -4.78
C LEU A 250 19.04 -14.36 -3.78
N LEU A 251 18.16 -14.10 -2.81
CA LEU A 251 18.41 -13.13 -1.75
C LEU A 251 19.55 -13.55 -0.83
N ASP A 252 19.77 -14.85 -0.62
CA ASP A 252 20.90 -15.36 0.18
C ASP A 252 22.25 -15.14 -0.52
N GLN A 253 22.24 -15.09 -1.86
CA GLN A 253 23.42 -14.78 -2.67
C GLN A 253 23.69 -13.27 -2.79
N CYS A 254 22.73 -12.45 -2.35
CA CYS A 254 22.81 -10.99 -2.40
C CYS A 254 23.49 -10.46 -1.14
N ASP A 255 24.62 -9.75 -1.29
CA ASP A 255 25.17 -8.96 -0.20
C ASP A 255 24.34 -7.69 -0.03
N THR A 256 23.31 -7.76 0.81
CA THR A 256 22.33 -6.67 0.96
C THR A 256 22.85 -5.43 1.69
N GLY A 257 24.08 -5.49 2.23
CA GLY A 257 24.82 -4.31 2.69
C GLY A 257 25.62 -3.60 1.59
N THR A 258 25.52 -4.04 0.33
CA THR A 258 26.33 -3.49 -0.75
C THR A 258 26.07 -2.00 -0.97
N LYS A 259 27.17 -1.24 -0.99
CA LYS A 259 27.17 0.14 -1.43
C LYS A 259 27.26 0.18 -2.95
N LYS A 260 26.64 1.19 -3.55
CA LYS A 260 26.85 1.49 -4.96
C LYS A 260 28.34 1.72 -5.26
N GLY A 261 28.75 1.44 -6.49
CA GLY A 261 30.07 1.75 -6.99
C GLY A 261 30.29 3.24 -7.26
N ARG A 262 31.38 3.54 -7.97
CA ARG A 262 31.83 4.91 -8.25
C ARG A 262 30.95 5.67 -9.24
N TYR A 263 30.19 4.97 -10.09
CA TYR A 263 29.35 5.61 -11.10
C TYR A 263 27.96 5.95 -10.56
N PRO A 264 27.29 6.97 -11.15
CA PRO A 264 25.99 7.42 -10.66
C PRO A 264 24.88 6.41 -10.96
N VAL A 265 23.93 6.30 -10.02
CA VAL A 265 22.71 5.51 -10.15
C VAL A 265 21.51 6.45 -10.28
N ILE A 266 20.81 6.37 -11.41
CA ILE A 266 19.67 7.22 -11.75
C ILE A 266 18.42 6.35 -11.90
N VAL A 267 17.39 6.62 -11.11
CA VAL A 267 16.08 5.95 -11.22
C VAL A 267 15.14 6.82 -12.03
N ILE A 268 14.47 6.22 -13.01
CA ILE A 268 13.39 6.85 -13.76
C ILE A 268 12.05 6.28 -13.28
N GLU A 269 11.24 7.14 -12.66
CA GLU A 269 9.90 6.84 -12.16
C GLU A 269 8.83 7.50 -13.03
N GLY A 270 7.58 7.04 -12.87
CA GLY A 270 6.42 7.65 -13.53
C GLY A 270 5.34 6.64 -13.89
N LEU A 271 4.15 7.14 -14.21
CA LEU A 271 3.02 6.31 -14.61
C LEU A 271 3.24 5.66 -15.98
N ASP A 272 2.45 4.64 -16.31
CA ASP A 272 2.46 4.08 -17.65
C ASP A 272 1.99 5.10 -18.69
N ALA A 273 2.50 4.93 -19.92
CA ALA A 273 2.36 5.85 -21.03
C ALA A 273 2.95 7.27 -20.85
N THR A 274 3.79 7.52 -19.83
CA THR A 274 4.52 8.81 -19.72
C THR A 274 5.72 8.93 -20.67
N GLY A 275 6.17 7.83 -21.29
CA GLY A 275 7.32 7.81 -22.21
C GLY A 275 8.64 7.32 -21.60
N LYS A 276 8.60 6.68 -20.43
CA LYS A 276 9.80 6.20 -19.71
C LYS A 276 10.71 5.33 -20.56
N SER A 277 10.19 4.30 -21.22
CA SER A 277 11.00 3.35 -21.99
C SER A 277 11.80 4.04 -23.10
N THR A 278 11.21 5.02 -23.79
CA THR A 278 11.92 5.81 -24.80
C THR A 278 13.02 6.68 -24.18
N LEU A 279 12.76 7.25 -22.99
CA LEU A 279 13.74 8.07 -22.29
C LEU A 279 14.90 7.22 -21.75
N THR A 280 14.62 6.07 -21.14
CA THR A 280 15.63 5.19 -20.55
C THR A 280 16.56 4.62 -21.62
N GLU A 281 16.04 4.22 -22.78
CA GLU A 281 16.85 3.80 -23.93
C GLU A 281 17.75 4.93 -24.45
N SER A 282 17.20 6.13 -24.63
CA SER A 282 17.98 7.29 -25.08
C SER A 282 19.08 7.66 -24.09
N LEU A 283 18.80 7.61 -22.79
CA LEU A 283 19.76 7.91 -21.73
C LEU A 283 20.85 6.83 -21.66
N ARG A 284 20.47 5.56 -21.81
CA ARG A 284 21.41 4.43 -21.88
C ARG A 284 22.45 4.65 -22.97
N ASP A 285 22.01 4.98 -24.17
CA ASP A 285 22.89 5.15 -25.32
C ASP A 285 23.77 6.40 -25.19
N CYS A 286 23.24 7.50 -24.65
CA CYS A 286 24.00 8.74 -24.47
C CYS A 286 25.06 8.63 -23.38
N LEU A 287 24.75 7.98 -22.27
CA LEU A 287 25.63 7.86 -21.11
C LEU A 287 26.50 6.59 -21.15
N LYS A 288 26.29 5.72 -22.14
CA LYS A 288 26.84 4.35 -22.18
C LYS A 288 26.57 3.61 -20.86
N ALA A 289 25.36 3.82 -20.33
CA ALA A 289 24.94 3.32 -19.04
C ALA A 289 24.46 1.87 -19.13
N THR A 290 24.52 1.13 -18.03
CA THR A 290 23.74 -0.10 -17.86
C THR A 290 22.28 0.27 -17.57
N LEU A 291 21.34 -0.32 -18.31
CA LEU A 291 19.90 -0.19 -18.05
C LEU A 291 19.40 -1.43 -17.31
N LEU A 292 18.90 -1.24 -16.09
CA LEU A 292 18.28 -2.27 -15.25
C LEU A 292 16.77 -2.02 -15.14
N ARG A 293 16.00 -3.08 -14.93
CA ARG A 293 14.54 -3.06 -14.83
C ARG A 293 14.09 -3.62 -13.48
N SER A 294 12.94 -3.17 -12.99
CA SER A 294 12.28 -3.76 -11.84
C SER A 294 10.93 -4.41 -12.20
N PRO A 295 10.65 -5.65 -11.76
CA PRO A 295 11.57 -6.58 -11.11
C PRO A 295 12.72 -7.04 -12.03
N PRO A 296 13.88 -7.44 -11.47
CA PRO A 296 15.02 -7.97 -12.24
C PRO A 296 14.67 -9.19 -13.11
N ASP A 297 15.41 -9.37 -14.20
CA ASP A 297 15.14 -10.43 -15.19
C ASP A 297 15.20 -11.84 -14.59
N CYS A 298 16.05 -12.06 -13.58
CA CYS A 298 16.18 -13.35 -12.90
C CYS A 298 14.89 -13.82 -12.20
N ILE A 299 14.02 -12.89 -11.80
CA ILE A 299 12.74 -13.19 -11.13
C ILE A 299 11.51 -12.74 -11.93
N SER A 300 11.69 -12.04 -13.05
CA SER A 300 10.59 -11.44 -13.84
C SER A 300 9.61 -12.48 -14.37
N LYS A 301 10.10 -13.69 -14.69
CA LYS A 301 9.30 -14.85 -15.13
C LYS A 301 8.24 -15.29 -14.12
N TRP A 302 8.42 -14.99 -12.83
CA TRP A 302 7.47 -15.35 -11.76
C TRP A 302 6.45 -14.27 -11.46
N ARG A 303 6.52 -13.11 -12.14
CA ARG A 303 5.63 -11.97 -11.89
C ARG A 303 4.17 -12.36 -11.87
N LYS A 304 3.71 -13.13 -12.86
CA LYS A 304 2.31 -13.54 -12.97
C LYS A 304 1.84 -14.34 -11.75
N THR A 305 2.68 -15.25 -11.24
CA THR A 305 2.40 -16.05 -10.05
C THR A 305 2.10 -15.16 -8.84
N PHE A 306 2.91 -14.13 -8.60
CA PHE A 306 2.75 -13.25 -7.45
C PHE A 306 1.72 -12.14 -7.66
N ASP A 307 1.49 -11.70 -8.90
CA ASP A 307 0.44 -10.72 -9.21
C ASP A 307 -0.97 -11.28 -8.95
N ASP A 308 -1.15 -12.60 -9.02
CA ASP A 308 -2.42 -13.28 -8.75
C ASP A 308 -2.69 -13.48 -7.24
N GLU A 309 -1.69 -13.26 -6.38
CA GLU A 309 -1.79 -13.42 -4.92
C GLU A 309 -2.35 -12.17 -4.19
N PRO A 310 -2.75 -12.27 -2.90
CA PRO A 310 -3.11 -11.11 -2.08
C PRO A 310 -2.01 -10.05 -1.97
N SER A 311 -2.41 -8.81 -1.66
CA SER A 311 -1.54 -7.63 -1.67
C SER A 311 -0.28 -7.78 -0.81
N LEU A 312 -0.38 -8.46 0.35
CA LEU A 312 0.76 -8.76 1.22
C LEU A 312 1.87 -9.53 0.48
N ILE A 313 1.49 -10.62 -0.20
CA ILE A 313 2.39 -11.53 -0.92
C ILE A 313 2.93 -10.87 -2.17
N LYS A 314 2.05 -10.25 -2.98
CA LYS A 314 2.42 -9.50 -4.18
C LYS A 314 3.50 -8.47 -3.86
N ARG A 315 3.31 -7.68 -2.80
CA ARG A 315 4.25 -6.62 -2.43
C ARG A 315 5.55 -7.15 -1.84
N ALA A 316 5.54 -8.30 -1.15
CA ALA A 316 6.78 -8.97 -0.72
C ALA A 316 7.64 -9.40 -1.91
N TYR A 317 7.03 -9.90 -3.00
CA TYR A 317 7.73 -10.21 -4.25
C TYR A 317 8.42 -8.98 -4.85
N TYR A 318 7.69 -7.87 -5.01
CA TYR A 318 8.28 -6.64 -5.56
C TYR A 318 9.35 -6.03 -4.64
N ALA A 319 9.16 -6.12 -3.32
CA ALA A 319 10.16 -5.70 -2.34
C ALA A 319 11.45 -6.54 -2.49
N ALA A 320 11.34 -7.86 -2.53
CA ALA A 320 12.48 -8.74 -2.79
C ALA A 320 13.15 -8.44 -4.14
N GLY A 321 12.38 -8.15 -5.18
CA GLY A 321 12.90 -7.70 -6.47
C GLY A 321 13.73 -6.42 -6.37
N ASN A 322 13.35 -5.46 -5.52
CA ASN A 322 14.15 -4.26 -5.28
C ASN A 322 15.48 -4.59 -4.58
N TYR A 323 15.51 -5.54 -3.64
CA TYR A 323 16.75 -5.97 -2.97
C TYR A 323 17.67 -6.77 -3.91
N ILE A 324 17.14 -7.67 -4.73
CA ILE A 324 17.92 -8.37 -5.77
C ILE A 324 18.47 -7.35 -6.76
N GLY A 325 17.63 -6.41 -7.21
CA GLY A 325 18.03 -5.32 -8.09
C GLY A 325 19.08 -4.41 -7.45
N ALA A 326 19.06 -4.21 -6.13
CA ALA A 326 20.09 -3.46 -5.41
C ALA A 326 21.49 -4.07 -5.61
N CYS A 327 21.61 -5.40 -5.57
CA CYS A 327 22.88 -6.08 -5.81
C CYS A 327 23.34 -6.00 -7.27
N GLU A 328 22.41 -6.05 -8.23
CA GLU A 328 22.72 -5.81 -9.64
C GLU A 328 23.20 -4.36 -9.87
N ILE A 329 22.52 -3.38 -9.25
CA ILE A 329 22.91 -1.96 -9.27
C ILE A 329 24.31 -1.79 -8.68
N ALA A 330 24.58 -2.38 -7.52
CA ALA A 330 25.88 -2.28 -6.85
C ALA A 330 27.01 -2.78 -7.74
N LYS A 331 26.82 -3.93 -8.39
CA LYS A 331 27.79 -4.49 -9.35
C LYS A 331 27.96 -3.60 -10.58
N ALA A 332 26.87 -3.25 -11.26
CA ALA A 332 26.92 -2.47 -12.50
C ALA A 332 27.52 -1.07 -12.31
N SER A 333 27.25 -0.44 -11.16
CA SER A 333 27.76 0.90 -10.82
C SER A 333 29.27 0.95 -10.50
N MET A 334 29.95 -0.19 -10.47
CA MET A 334 31.43 -0.22 -10.45
C MET A 334 32.03 0.18 -11.81
N ASP A 335 31.33 -0.18 -12.88
CA ASP A 335 31.88 -0.16 -14.25
C ASP A 335 31.27 0.94 -15.13
N SER A 336 30.00 1.30 -14.92
CA SER A 336 29.32 2.33 -15.72
C SER A 336 28.18 3.02 -14.96
N PRO A 337 27.69 4.19 -15.42
CA PRO A 337 26.44 4.77 -14.93
C PRO A 337 25.31 3.74 -15.01
N VAL A 338 24.39 3.76 -14.05
CA VAL A 338 23.26 2.83 -13.99
C VAL A 338 21.96 3.62 -14.11
N ILE A 339 21.12 3.22 -15.06
CA ILE A 339 19.75 3.69 -15.20
C ILE A 339 18.83 2.57 -14.74
N VAL A 340 17.89 2.88 -13.84
CA VAL A 340 16.92 1.92 -13.32
C VAL A 340 15.51 2.35 -13.75
N ASP A 341 14.84 1.53 -14.55
CA ASP A 341 13.43 1.72 -14.92
C ASP A 341 12.55 1.15 -13.80
N ARG A 342 11.99 2.06 -12.98
CA ARG A 342 11.26 1.82 -11.74
C ARG A 342 12.10 1.17 -10.64
N TYR A 343 11.93 1.64 -9.41
CA TYR A 343 12.56 1.02 -8.24
C TYR A 343 11.60 1.04 -7.05
N TRP A 344 12.10 1.31 -5.84
CA TRP A 344 11.27 1.27 -4.63
C TRP A 344 10.07 2.24 -4.67
N HIS A 345 10.21 3.45 -5.23
CA HIS A 345 9.12 4.43 -5.27
C HIS A 345 7.90 3.91 -6.04
N SER A 346 8.09 3.20 -7.16
CA SER A 346 6.99 2.55 -7.88
C SER A 346 6.21 1.59 -6.99
N THR A 347 6.91 0.75 -6.24
CA THR A 347 6.30 -0.24 -5.34
C THR A 347 5.58 0.42 -4.16
N ALA A 348 6.19 1.43 -3.56
CA ALA A 348 5.65 2.12 -2.40
C ALA A 348 4.47 3.02 -2.76
N ALA A 349 4.58 3.80 -3.84
CA ALA A 349 3.49 4.66 -4.31
C ALA A 349 2.25 3.85 -4.70
N TYR A 350 2.42 2.70 -5.37
CA TYR A 350 1.30 1.80 -5.69
C TYR A 350 0.66 1.22 -4.42
N ALA A 351 1.49 0.75 -3.48
CA ALA A 351 1.03 0.18 -2.22
C ALA A 351 0.25 1.19 -1.35
N ILE A 352 0.76 2.40 -1.21
CA ILE A 352 0.09 3.49 -0.48
C ILE A 352 -1.23 3.83 -1.14
N ALA A 353 -1.23 4.02 -2.47
CA ALA A 353 -2.42 4.44 -3.19
C ALA A 353 -3.54 3.37 -3.15
N THR A 354 -3.21 2.09 -3.00
CA THR A 354 -4.18 0.98 -2.93
C THR A 354 -4.66 0.64 -1.52
N GLU A 355 -3.96 1.08 -0.47
CA GLU A 355 -4.30 0.72 0.92
C GLU A 355 -4.83 1.87 1.76
N ILE A 356 -4.66 3.10 1.30
CA ILE A 356 -5.22 4.27 1.94
C ILE A 356 -6.75 4.16 2.02
N GLY A 357 -7.31 4.56 3.15
CA GLY A 357 -8.76 4.70 3.28
C GLY A 357 -9.23 6.03 2.70
N GLY A 358 -10.26 6.02 1.85
CA GLY A 358 -10.84 7.25 1.31
C GLY A 358 -10.02 8.01 0.25
N ASN A 359 -10.05 9.34 0.32
CA ASN A 359 -9.59 10.23 -0.76
C ASN A 359 -8.17 10.78 -0.54
N LEU A 360 -7.67 11.60 -1.48
CA LEU A 360 -6.35 12.24 -1.40
C LEU A 360 -6.03 12.93 -0.05
N PRO A 361 -6.96 13.65 0.62
CA PRO A 361 -6.70 14.28 1.92
C PRO A 361 -6.37 13.28 3.04
N SER A 362 -6.75 12.01 2.89
CA SER A 362 -6.41 10.94 3.83
C SER A 362 -4.94 10.52 3.75
N LEU A 363 -4.15 11.06 2.80
CA LEU A 363 -2.73 10.75 2.69
C LEU A 363 -2.02 11.32 3.93
N PRO A 364 -1.17 10.52 4.58
CA PRO A 364 -0.32 11.04 5.63
C PRO A 364 0.46 12.28 5.16
N HIS A 365 0.71 13.19 6.09
CA HIS A 365 1.40 14.44 5.81
C HIS A 365 2.82 14.17 5.27
N CYS A 366 3.37 15.16 4.57
CA CYS A 366 4.74 15.08 4.04
C CYS A 366 5.74 14.85 5.17
N GLY A 367 6.67 13.92 4.99
CA GLY A 367 7.65 13.56 6.01
C GLY A 367 7.19 12.45 6.97
N HIS A 368 5.95 11.97 6.88
CA HIS A 368 5.51 10.79 7.62
C HIS A 368 6.38 9.57 7.28
N ASP A 369 6.55 8.67 8.25
CA ASP A 369 7.37 7.45 8.14
C ASP A 369 7.02 6.55 6.94
N ILE A 370 5.79 6.66 6.39
CA ILE A 370 5.38 5.86 5.23
C ILE A 370 6.11 6.28 3.94
N TYR A 371 6.73 7.46 3.94
CA TYR A 371 7.48 7.99 2.82
C TYR A 371 9.00 7.81 2.98
N GLN A 372 9.45 7.13 4.04
CA GLN A 372 10.88 6.96 4.29
C GLN A 372 11.48 5.86 3.42
N TRP A 373 12.66 6.14 2.87
CA TRP A 373 13.45 5.15 2.14
C TRP A 373 13.90 4.02 3.10
N PRO A 374 13.83 2.73 2.69
CA PRO A 374 14.31 1.61 3.51
C PRO A 374 15.80 1.77 3.83
N GLN A 375 16.17 1.70 5.10
CA GLN A 375 17.55 1.99 5.54
C GLN A 375 18.57 0.97 5.04
N ASP A 376 18.13 -0.25 4.77
CA ASP A 376 18.93 -1.38 4.29
C ASP A 376 18.85 -1.58 2.77
N LEU A 377 18.19 -0.67 2.04
CA LEU A 377 18.11 -0.71 0.58
C LEU A 377 19.07 0.31 -0.04
N LEU A 378 19.82 -0.11 -1.06
CA LEU A 378 20.75 0.76 -1.79
C LEU A 378 20.03 2.00 -2.33
N ARG A 379 20.41 3.19 -1.85
CA ARG A 379 19.79 4.46 -2.26
C ARG A 379 20.41 4.98 -3.56
N PRO A 380 19.61 5.33 -4.58
CA PRO A 380 20.13 5.93 -5.81
C PRO A 380 20.72 7.32 -5.58
N ASP A 381 21.45 7.85 -6.57
CA ASP A 381 21.98 9.22 -6.55
C ASP A 381 20.91 10.23 -6.96
N LEU A 382 20.09 9.86 -7.95
CA LEU A 382 19.05 10.71 -8.52
C LEU A 382 17.78 9.91 -8.79
N VAL A 383 16.63 10.51 -8.51
CA VAL A 383 15.33 9.98 -8.92
C VAL A 383 14.63 11.03 -9.79
N ILE A 384 14.22 10.63 -10.98
CA ILE A 384 13.52 11.50 -11.94
C ILE A 384 12.11 10.98 -12.10
N LEU A 385 11.13 11.79 -11.72
CA LEU A 385 9.72 11.50 -11.94
C LEU A 385 9.27 12.10 -13.28
N LEU A 386 8.93 11.22 -14.23
CA LEU A 386 8.40 11.62 -15.52
C LEU A 386 6.88 11.78 -15.47
N THR A 387 6.41 12.98 -15.80
CA THR A 387 4.98 13.31 -15.81
C THR A 387 4.53 13.82 -17.18
N VAL A 388 3.28 13.56 -17.52
CA VAL A 388 2.57 14.11 -18.68
C VAL A 388 1.16 14.48 -18.26
N SER A 389 0.48 15.32 -19.04
CA SER A 389 -0.94 15.63 -18.78
C SER A 389 -1.79 14.37 -18.85
N ASP A 390 -2.91 14.37 -18.11
CA ASP A 390 -3.80 13.20 -18.08
C ASP A 390 -4.44 12.94 -19.47
N GLU A 391 -4.71 13.99 -20.26
CA GLU A 391 -5.20 13.82 -21.63
C GLU A 391 -4.16 13.11 -22.51
N GLU A 392 -2.91 13.54 -22.47
CA GLU A 392 -1.83 12.95 -23.25
C GLU A 392 -1.55 11.51 -22.82
N ARG A 393 -1.61 11.23 -21.50
CA ARG A 393 -1.49 9.87 -20.97
C ARG A 393 -2.57 8.96 -21.53
N MET A 394 -3.83 9.41 -21.50
CA MET A 394 -4.96 8.63 -22.03
C MET A 394 -4.85 8.37 -23.54
N LEU A 395 -4.40 9.37 -24.32
CA LEU A 395 -4.19 9.20 -25.76
C LEU A 395 -3.13 8.13 -26.05
N ARG A 396 -2.02 8.15 -25.32
CA ARG A 396 -0.93 7.18 -25.47
C ARG A 396 -1.32 5.77 -24.98
N MET A 397 -2.13 5.68 -23.92
CA MET A 397 -2.67 4.39 -23.47
C MET A 397 -3.51 3.73 -24.57
N ARG A 398 -4.43 4.48 -25.19
CA ARG A 398 -5.26 3.97 -26.31
C ARG A 398 -4.46 3.55 -27.54
N GLY A 399 -3.33 4.21 -27.79
CA GLY A 399 -2.46 3.92 -28.93
C GLY A 399 -1.50 2.74 -28.74
N ARG A 400 -1.40 2.14 -27.55
CA ARG A 400 -0.42 1.06 -27.26
C ARG A 400 -0.78 -0.28 -27.92
N GLY A 401 -2.06 -0.56 -28.18
CA GLY A 401 -2.50 -1.83 -28.79
C GLY A 401 -2.12 -3.10 -28.01
N LEU A 402 -1.65 -2.96 -26.77
CA LEU A 402 -1.32 -4.05 -25.85
C LEU A 402 -2.54 -4.31 -24.96
N GLU A 403 -2.75 -5.58 -24.58
CA GLU A 403 -3.73 -5.88 -23.52
C GLU A 403 -3.33 -5.15 -22.24
N GLU A 404 -4.26 -4.36 -21.69
CA GLU A 404 -4.08 -3.73 -20.39
C GLU A 404 -3.80 -4.79 -19.33
N THR A 405 -2.72 -4.58 -18.58
CA THR A 405 -2.40 -5.40 -17.41
C THR A 405 -3.50 -5.30 -16.36
N LYS A 406 -3.62 -6.29 -15.48
CA LYS A 406 -4.57 -6.22 -14.34
C LYS A 406 -4.35 -4.95 -13.51
N GLU A 407 -3.10 -4.55 -13.33
CA GLU A 407 -2.72 -3.32 -12.64
C GLU A 407 -3.20 -2.06 -13.39
N GLU A 408 -3.04 -2.00 -14.71
CA GLU A 408 -3.59 -0.91 -15.52
C GLU A 408 -5.12 -0.87 -15.44
N LYS A 409 -5.80 -2.03 -15.45
CA LYS A 409 -7.26 -2.12 -15.26
C LYS A 409 -7.71 -1.70 -13.85
N GLU A 410 -6.98 -2.09 -12.81
CA GLU A 410 -7.22 -1.64 -11.43
C GLU A 410 -7.05 -0.12 -11.31
N LEU A 411 -6.03 0.45 -11.96
CA LEU A 411 -5.78 1.89 -12.02
C LEU A 411 -6.82 2.66 -12.86
N GLU A 412 -7.39 2.05 -13.90
CA GLU A 412 -8.36 2.69 -14.79
C GLU A 412 -9.82 2.57 -14.30
N SER A 413 -10.17 1.45 -13.69
CA SER A 413 -11.51 1.16 -13.15
C SER A 413 -11.83 1.94 -11.89
N ASN A 414 -10.82 2.34 -11.11
CA ASN A 414 -11.01 3.21 -9.97
C ASN A 414 -10.92 4.68 -10.43
N THR A 415 -12.07 5.33 -10.61
CA THR A 415 -12.18 6.76 -10.95
C THR A 415 -11.39 7.64 -9.97
N MET A 416 -11.20 7.16 -8.74
CA MET A 416 -10.38 7.76 -7.69
C MET A 416 -8.87 7.69 -7.94
N PHE A 417 -8.34 6.65 -8.62
CA PHE A 417 -6.92 6.59 -9.02
C PHE A 417 -6.57 7.63 -10.09
N ARG A 418 -7.52 7.96 -10.97
CA ARG A 418 -7.37 9.03 -11.98
C ARG A 418 -7.18 10.40 -11.32
N LEU A 419 -7.78 10.62 -10.16
CA LEU A 419 -7.75 11.89 -9.44
C LEU A 419 -6.77 11.88 -8.27
N LYS A 420 -5.48 11.74 -8.61
CA LYS A 420 -4.33 12.19 -7.79
C LYS A 420 -3.73 11.29 -6.70
N PRO A 421 -4.18 10.09 -6.26
CA PRO A 421 -3.56 9.42 -5.11
C PRO A 421 -2.14 8.93 -5.39
N GLN A 422 -1.90 8.29 -6.54
CA GLN A 422 -0.57 7.82 -6.90
C GLN A 422 0.37 8.98 -7.21
N LYS A 423 -0.10 9.97 -7.98
CA LYS A 423 0.62 11.24 -8.20
C LYS A 423 0.91 11.95 -6.87
N GLY A 424 -0.03 11.90 -5.92
CA GLY A 424 0.05 12.47 -4.58
C GLY A 424 1.03 11.75 -3.69
N ALA A 425 1.11 10.41 -3.77
CA ALA A 425 2.14 9.63 -3.10
C ALA A 425 3.52 9.98 -3.68
N TYR A 426 3.68 9.96 -5.02
CA TYR A 426 4.91 10.46 -5.67
C TYR A 426 5.25 11.91 -5.27
N TRP A 427 4.24 12.76 -5.15
CA TRP A 427 4.40 14.15 -4.73
C TRP A 427 4.82 14.28 -3.26
N ALA A 428 4.24 13.47 -2.37
CA ALA A 428 4.60 13.39 -0.96
C ALA A 428 6.04 12.89 -0.76
N TYR A 429 6.59 12.08 -1.68
CA TYR A 429 8.04 11.78 -1.71
C TYR A 429 8.90 12.97 -2.17
N SER A 430 8.35 13.88 -2.98
CA SER A 430 9.09 15.00 -3.56
C SER A 430 9.09 16.28 -2.71
N LEU A 431 8.12 16.45 -1.80
CA LEU A 431 7.98 17.62 -0.93
C LEU A 431 8.96 17.71 0.26
N PRO A 432 9.46 16.61 0.88
CA PRO A 432 10.45 16.68 1.97
C PRO A 432 11.84 17.15 1.50
N LEU A 433 12.09 17.17 0.20
CA LEU A 433 13.33 17.63 -0.39
C LEU A 433 13.09 19.08 -0.85
N HIS A 434 13.64 20.03 -0.10
CA HIS A 434 13.68 21.46 -0.44
C HIS A 434 14.54 21.70 -1.71
N GLN A 435 14.19 21.07 -2.83
CA GLN A 435 14.82 21.22 -4.14
C GLN A 435 14.06 20.47 -5.25
N LEU A 436 12.74 20.61 -5.32
CA LEU A 436 12.01 20.36 -6.57
C LEU A 436 12.39 21.47 -7.57
N LYS A 437 13.46 21.27 -8.34
CA LYS A 437 13.65 22.01 -9.58
C LYS A 437 12.62 21.48 -10.58
N SER A 438 11.43 22.09 -10.58
CA SER A 438 10.55 22.04 -11.75
C SER A 438 11.31 22.73 -12.88
N ILE A 439 11.84 21.96 -13.83
CA ILE A 439 12.43 22.54 -15.04
C ILE A 439 11.25 22.97 -15.92
N ARG A 440 10.66 24.12 -15.61
CA ARG A 440 9.86 24.89 -16.55
C ARG A 440 10.74 26.03 -17.02
N HIS A 441 11.42 25.88 -18.16
CA HIS A 441 11.98 27.05 -18.83
C HIS A 441 11.58 27.05 -20.30
N GLY A 442 10.84 28.10 -20.63
CA GLY A 442 10.51 28.47 -21.98
C GLY A 442 11.76 28.95 -22.70
N GLU A 443 12.07 28.28 -23.80
CA GLU A 443 12.38 28.96 -25.06
C GLU A 443 12.05 27.97 -26.19
N LYS A 444 11.03 28.34 -26.97
CA LYS A 444 10.55 27.76 -28.24
C LYS A 444 11.12 26.38 -28.61
N ILE A 445 10.69 25.33 -27.92
CA ILE A 445 10.58 24.02 -28.54
C ILE A 445 9.14 23.89 -29.01
N SER A 446 8.99 23.70 -30.32
CA SER A 446 7.73 23.43 -31.04
C SER A 446 6.73 22.64 -30.19
N LYS A 447 5.46 23.07 -30.25
CA LYS A 447 4.22 22.58 -29.61
C LYS A 447 3.92 21.06 -29.66
N ARG A 448 4.90 20.15 -29.69
CA ARG A 448 4.69 18.73 -30.03
C ARG A 448 4.88 17.70 -28.91
N SER A 449 5.23 18.08 -27.67
CA SER A 449 5.24 17.08 -26.59
C SER A 449 5.26 17.75 -25.20
N GLY A 450 4.09 17.90 -24.58
CA GLY A 450 3.93 18.43 -23.22
C GLY A 450 4.42 17.47 -22.14
N VAL A 451 5.73 17.27 -22.05
CA VAL A 451 6.39 16.42 -21.04
C VAL A 451 7.00 17.32 -19.96
N GLU A 452 6.63 17.12 -18.69
CA GLU A 452 7.21 17.82 -17.54
C GLU A 452 8.10 16.87 -16.73
N LEU A 453 9.30 17.34 -16.38
CA LEU A 453 10.29 16.62 -15.57
C LEU A 453 10.31 17.20 -14.15
N ALA A 454 10.07 16.33 -13.16
CA ALA A 454 10.32 16.64 -11.75
C ALA A 454 11.58 15.92 -11.30
N VAL A 455 12.59 16.69 -10.87
CA VAL A 455 13.85 16.16 -10.34
C VAL A 455 13.75 16.11 -8.83
N ILE A 456 14.00 14.94 -8.26
CA ILE A 456 14.05 14.72 -6.81
C ILE A 456 15.54 14.63 -6.44
N GLU A 457 16.15 15.78 -6.13
CA GLU A 457 17.55 15.90 -5.69
C GLU A 457 17.67 15.64 -4.18
N LYS A 458 18.82 15.14 -3.73
CA LYS A 458 19.11 14.83 -2.31
C LYS A 458 19.30 16.07 -1.45
#